data_AF-A0A2V6UII8-F1
#
_entry.id   AF-A0A2V6UII8-F1
#
_cell.length_a   1.000
_cell.length_b   1.000
_cell.length_c   1.000
_cell.angle_alpha   90.00
_cell.angle_beta   90.00
_cell.angle_gamma   90.00
#
_symmetry.space_group_name_H-M   'P 1'
#
loop_
_entity.id
_entity.type
_entity.pdbx_description
1 polymer ?
#
loop_
_entity_poly.entity_id
_entity_poly.type
_entity_poly.pdbx_seq_one_letter_code
_entity_poly.pdbx_strand_id
1 'polypeptide(L)' 'MKIANDVTELVGNTPLVRLRRLAAGARGDVVAKLEFYNPAHSV' A
#
# COMPACT_ATOMS: atom_id res chain seq x y z
N MET A 1 17.15 -10.57 5.89
CA MET A 1 16.25 -10.75 4.73
C MET A 1 15.67 -12.15 4.83
N LYS A 2 14.35 -12.32 4.67
CA LYS A 2 13.72 -13.66 4.66
C LYS A 2 13.47 -14.07 3.21
N ILE A 3 13.70 -15.33 2.88
CA ILE A 3 13.37 -15.91 1.57
C ILE A 3 11.98 -16.52 1.71
N ALA A 4 11.04 -16.12 0.84
CA ALA A 4 9.68 -16.66 0.80
C ALA A 4 9.65 -17.98 0.03
N ASN A 5 8.78 -18.91 0.42
CA ASN A 5 8.64 -20.20 -0.25
C ASN A 5 7.86 -20.10 -1.57
N ASP A 6 6.87 -19.21 -1.61
CA ASP A 6 6.08 -18.94 -2.80
C ASP A 6 5.54 -17.49 -2.79
N VAL A 7 4.86 -17.13 -3.88
CA VAL A 7 4.37 -15.77 -4.11
C VAL A 7 3.24 -15.37 -3.16
N THR A 8 2.51 -16.33 -2.59
CA THR A 8 1.36 -16.06 -1.72
C THR A 8 1.80 -15.51 -0.36
N GLU A 9 3.00 -15.87 0.11
CA GLU A 9 3.62 -15.31 1.31
C GLU A 9 3.98 -13.81 1.18
N LEU A 10 3.94 -13.27 -0.05
CA LEU A 10 4.21 -11.86 -0.35
C LEU A 10 2.95 -11.00 -0.47
N VAL A 11 1.75 -11.58 -0.25
CA VAL A 11 0.48 -10.83 -0.25
C VAL A 11 0.39 -9.93 0.98
N GLY A 12 -0.11 -8.71 0.78
CA GLY A 12 -0.35 -7.73 1.84
C GLY A 12 0.89 -6.91 2.18
N ASN A 13 0.93 -6.37 3.41
CA ASN A 13 1.97 -5.44 3.87
C ASN A 13 2.24 -4.25 2.93
N THR A 14 1.25 -3.89 2.12
CA THR A 14 1.33 -2.78 1.17
C THR A 14 1.38 -1.44 1.92
N PRO A 15 2.13 -0.45 1.42
CA PRO A 15 2.37 0.78 2.16
C PRO A 15 1.14 1.69 2.21
N LEU A 16 1.09 2.51 3.26
CA LEU A 16 0.25 3.70 3.31
C LEU A 16 1.07 4.90 2.85
N VAL A 17 0.52 5.70 1.92
CA VAL A 17 1.15 6.92 1.43
C VAL A 17 0.23 8.12 1.64
N ARG A 18 0.76 9.15 2.30
CA ARG A 18 0.03 10.40 2.58
C ARG A 18 -0.18 11.22 1.31
N LEU A 19 -1.43 11.61 1.05
CA LEU A 19 -1.76 12.49 -0.06
C LEU A 19 -1.54 13.95 0.34
N ARG A 20 -0.47 14.57 -0.17
CA ARG A 20 -0.10 15.94 0.22
C ARG A 20 -0.89 17.03 -0.52
N ARG A 21 -0.93 16.95 -1.85
CA ARG A 21 -1.54 18.00 -2.70
C ARG A 21 -3.05 17.85 -2.80
N LEU A 22 -3.53 16.64 -3.09
CA LEU A 22 -4.96 16.36 -3.31
C LEU A 22 -5.81 16.50 -2.06
N ALA A 23 -5.22 16.31 -0.88
CA ALA A 23 -5.91 16.45 0.41
C ALA A 23 -5.52 17.73 1.15
N ALA A 24 -4.96 18.73 0.46
CA ALA A 24 -4.65 20.01 1.08
C ALA A 24 -5.93 20.68 1.61
N GLY A 25 -5.94 21.04 2.90
CA GLY A 25 -7.11 21.62 3.57
C GLY A 25 -8.12 20.60 4.12
N ALA A 26 -7.87 19.29 3.98
CA ALA A 26 -8.68 18.28 4.63
C ALA A 26 -8.56 18.39 6.16
N ARG A 27 -9.66 18.18 6.88
CA ARG A 27 -9.69 18.22 8.36
C ARG A 27 -9.00 17.02 9.02
N GLY A 28 -8.65 16.00 8.24
CA GLY A 28 -8.05 14.77 8.73
C GLY A 28 -7.02 14.21 7.75
N ASP A 29 -6.30 13.18 8.20
CA ASP A 29 -5.27 12.51 7.42
C ASP A 29 -5.89 11.68 6.30
N VAL A 30 -5.60 12.07 5.05
CA VAL A 30 -5.95 11.28 3.87
C VAL A 30 -4.71 10.53 3.40
N VAL A 31 -4.79 9.19 3.47
CA VAL A 31 -3.73 8.27 3.06
C VAL A 31 -4.27 7.29 2.03
N ALA A 32 -3.44 6.92 1.07
CA ALA A 32 -3.72 5.88 0.10
C ALA A 32 -3.03 4.58 0.52
N LYS A 33 -3.79 3.48 0.56
CA LYS A 33 -3.27 2.12 0.73
C LYS A 33 -2.96 1.56 -0.66
N LEU A 34 -1.68 1.33 -0.94
CA LEU A 34 -1.21 1.04 -2.30
C LEU A 34 -1.29 -0.45 -2.63
N GLU A 35 -2.51 -0.99 -2.72
CA GLU A 35 -2.73 -2.44 -2.93
C GLU A 35 -2.24 -2.96 -4.30
N PHE A 36 -1.93 -2.08 -5.24
CA PHE A 36 -1.29 -2.47 -6.51
C PHE A 36 0.14 -3.02 -6.33
N TYR A 37 0.72 -2.91 -5.12
CA TYR A 37 1.99 -3.56 -4.76
C TYR A 37 1.84 -5.02 -4.32
N ASN A 38 0.62 -5.57 -4.28
CA ASN A 38 0.47 -7.02 -4.17
C ASN A 38 1.09 -7.72 -5.38
N PRO A 39 1.49 -9.00 -5.25
CA PRO A 39 2.17 -9.72 -6.32
C PRO A 39 1.38 -9.83 -7.64
N ALA A 40 0.05 -9.78 -7.57
CA ALA A 40 -0.84 -9.81 -8.74
C ALA A 40 -1.42 -8.42 -9.09
N HIS A 41 -0.84 -7.34 -8.55
CA HIS A 41 -1.16 -5.95 -8.84
C HIS A 41 -2.59 -5.46 -8.52
N SER A 42 -3.37 -6.22 -7.75
CA SER A 42 -4.72 -5.85 -7.31
C SER A 42 -5.00 -6.32 -5.89
N VAL A 43 -6.06 -5.75 -5.30
CA VAL A 43 -6.83 -6.33 -4.19
C VAL A 43 -7.97 -7.19 -4.74
#